data_AF-A0A9J5Z1Q1-F1
#
_entry.id   AF-A0A9J5Z1Q1-F1
#
_cell.length_a   1.000
_cell.length_b   1.000
_cell.length_c   1.000
_cell.angle_alpha   90.00
_cell.angle_beta   90.00
_cell.angle_gamma   90.00
#
_symmetry.space_group_name_H-M   'P 1'
#
loop_
_entity.id
_entity.type
_entity.pdbx_description
1 polymer ?
#
loop_
_entity_poly.entity_id
_entity_poly.type
_entity_poly.pdbx_seq_one_letter_code
_entity_poly.pdbx_strand_id
1 'polypeptide(L)'
;MQAALYALSPTDQLEPISVVSATLRTEVTDFVRSGLHKWAGDARTFEKSGAYIEFITSPNNPDGVIRKHVVNGDQEKLIYDLAYYWPQYTAITIPANHDVMLFTISKCTGHAGSRIGFKVSVTNSTTQTYRSLQISISNLL
;
A
#
# COMPACT_ATOMS: atom_id res chain seq x y z
N MET A 1 -6.51 -2.63 1.80
CA MET A 1 -5.27 -3.28 1.34
C MET A 1 -5.52 -4.37 0.30
N GLN A 2 -6.30 -5.40 0.62
CA GLN A 2 -6.59 -6.52 -0.30
C GLN A 2 -7.07 -6.11 -1.70
N ALA A 3 -8.01 -5.17 -1.79
CA ALA A 3 -8.45 -4.65 -3.08
C ALA A 3 -7.34 -3.94 -3.88
N ALA A 4 -6.39 -3.29 -3.22
CA ALA A 4 -5.26 -2.65 -3.89
C ALA A 4 -4.24 -3.68 -4.40
N LEU A 5 -3.96 -4.71 -3.59
CA LEU A 5 -3.14 -5.84 -4.02
C LEU A 5 -3.75 -6.54 -5.24
N TYR A 6 -5.06 -6.85 -5.18
CA TYR A 6 -5.78 -7.45 -6.30
C TYR A 6 -5.71 -6.58 -7.55
N ALA A 7 -5.99 -5.27 -7.44
CA ALA A 7 -5.98 -4.34 -8.58
C ALA A 7 -4.59 -4.17 -9.22
N LEU A 8 -3.52 -4.33 -8.44
CA LEU A 8 -2.14 -4.22 -8.93
C LEU A 8 -1.55 -5.57 -9.35
N SER A 9 -2.19 -6.70 -9.01
CA SER A 9 -1.71 -8.02 -9.39
C SER A 9 -2.00 -8.27 -10.87
N PRO A 10 -1.01 -8.75 -11.65
CA PRO A 10 -1.25 -9.16 -13.03
C PRO A 10 -2.14 -10.41 -13.05
N THR A 11 -3.04 -10.49 -14.03
CA THR A 11 -3.97 -11.63 -14.20
C THR A 11 -3.51 -12.64 -15.25
N ASP A 12 -2.46 -12.31 -15.99
CA ASP A 12 -1.94 -13.03 -17.15
C ASP A 12 -0.58 -13.73 -16.87
N GLN A 13 -0.15 -13.76 -15.62
CA GLN A 13 1.11 -14.39 -15.21
C GLN A 13 0.88 -15.79 -14.62
N LEU A 14 1.78 -16.72 -14.93
CA LEU A 14 1.79 -18.08 -14.36
C LEU A 14 2.12 -18.08 -12.87
N GLU A 15 2.97 -17.14 -12.44
CA GLU A 15 3.42 -17.01 -11.06
C GLU A 15 2.79 -15.79 -10.38
N PRO A 16 2.37 -15.89 -9.11
CA PRO A 16 1.86 -14.75 -8.36
C PRO A 16 2.93 -13.66 -8.20
N ILE A 17 2.51 -12.39 -8.29
CA ILE A 17 3.39 -11.25 -8.07
C ILE A 17 3.90 -11.25 -6.62
N SER A 18 5.17 -10.90 -6.46
CA SER A 18 5.83 -10.85 -5.15
C SER A 18 5.41 -9.58 -4.41
N VAL A 19 4.95 -9.72 -3.17
CA VAL A 19 4.61 -8.61 -2.28
C VAL A 19 5.64 -8.55 -1.17
N VAL A 20 6.25 -7.39 -0.99
CA VAL A 20 7.29 -7.15 0.02
C VAL A 20 6.99 -5.92 0.84
N SER A 21 7.56 -5.86 2.05
CA SER A 21 7.48 -4.68 2.90
C SER A 21 8.68 -4.63 3.83
N ALA A 22 9.20 -3.43 4.08
CA ALA A 22 10.27 -3.20 5.06
C ALA A 22 9.76 -3.28 6.52
N THR A 23 8.46 -3.51 6.72
CA THR A 23 7.84 -3.84 8.00
C THR A 23 6.94 -5.06 7.95
N LEU A 24 6.88 -5.77 9.07
CA LEU A 24 6.11 -7.00 9.22
C LEU A 24 4.61 -6.72 9.14
N ARG A 25 4.02 -6.98 7.95
CA ARG A 25 2.57 -6.96 7.70
C ARG A 25 2.09 -8.23 6.97
N THR A 26 2.77 -9.33 7.25
CA THR A 26 2.65 -10.64 6.60
C THR A 26 1.24 -11.21 6.65
N GLU A 27 0.53 -10.99 7.76
CA GLU A 27 -0.76 -11.61 8.07
C GLU A 27 -1.84 -11.27 7.03
N VAL A 28 -1.78 -10.08 6.46
CA VAL A 28 -2.85 -9.62 5.60
C VAL A 28 -2.64 -10.09 4.17
N THR A 29 -1.41 -10.26 3.66
CA THR A 29 -1.16 -10.70 2.27
C THR A 29 -1.57 -12.15 2.04
N ASP A 30 -1.39 -13.02 3.03
CA ASP A 30 -1.70 -14.45 2.89
C ASP A 30 -3.15 -14.79 3.25
N PHE A 31 -3.90 -13.85 3.84
CA PHE A 31 -5.29 -14.05 4.23
C PHE A 31 -6.20 -14.37 3.04
N VAL A 32 -5.99 -13.72 1.90
CA VAL A 32 -6.76 -13.96 0.67
C VAL A 32 -5.91 -14.79 -0.28
N ARG A 33 -6.16 -16.10 -0.32
CA ARG A 33 -5.48 -17.07 -1.20
C ARG A 33 -5.94 -16.94 -2.66
N SER A 34 -5.79 -15.75 -3.24
CA SER A 34 -6.23 -15.45 -4.61
C SER A 34 -5.39 -16.14 -5.70
N GLY A 35 -4.16 -16.57 -5.37
CA GLY A 35 -3.19 -17.05 -6.35
C GLY A 35 -2.58 -15.96 -7.24
N LEU A 36 -3.00 -14.69 -7.08
CA LEU A 36 -2.52 -13.57 -7.90
C LEU A 36 -1.28 -12.88 -7.32
N HIS A 37 -1.14 -12.90 -5.99
CA HIS A 37 -0.01 -12.33 -5.26
C HIS A 37 0.41 -13.25 -4.12
N LYS A 38 1.69 -13.17 -3.75
CA LYS A 38 2.26 -13.93 -2.62
C LYS A 38 3.19 -13.05 -1.80
N TRP A 39 3.17 -13.23 -0.48
CA TRP A 39 4.18 -12.62 0.39
C TRP A 39 5.57 -13.15 0.03
N ALA A 40 6.52 -12.24 -0.13
CA ALA A 40 7.89 -12.55 -0.55
C ALA A 40 8.97 -12.07 0.44
N GLY A 41 8.58 -11.51 1.58
CA GLY A 41 9.49 -11.19 2.68
C GLY A 41 9.84 -9.71 2.84
N ASP A 42 10.96 -9.46 3.52
CA ASP A 42 11.46 -8.11 3.81
C ASP A 42 11.95 -7.43 2.53
N ALA A 43 11.43 -6.24 2.26
CA ALA A 43 11.84 -5.40 1.12
C ALA A 43 13.35 -5.06 1.15
N ARG A 44 13.97 -4.97 2.33
CA ARG A 44 15.39 -4.60 2.49
C ARG A 44 16.36 -5.67 1.99
N THR A 45 15.92 -6.92 1.95
CA THR A 45 16.71 -8.07 1.50
C THR A 45 16.11 -8.71 0.26
N PHE A 46 15.13 -8.06 -0.36
CA PHE A 46 14.43 -8.62 -1.51
C PHE A 46 15.28 -8.46 -2.77
N GLU A 47 15.75 -9.60 -3.29
CA GLU A 47 16.52 -9.68 -4.52
C GLU A 47 15.75 -10.55 -5.52
N LYS A 48 15.08 -9.90 -6.47
CA LYS A 48 14.42 -10.60 -7.58
C LYS A 48 14.30 -9.69 -8.79
N SER A 49 14.53 -10.25 -9.97
CA SER A 49 14.25 -9.60 -11.25
C SER A 49 12.75 -9.68 -11.58
N GLY A 50 12.18 -8.57 -12.07
CA GLY A 50 10.80 -8.50 -12.56
C GLY A 50 9.85 -7.77 -11.62
N ALA A 51 8.56 -7.77 -11.97
CA ALA A 51 7.55 -6.99 -11.27
C ALA A 51 7.32 -7.46 -9.82
N TYR A 52 7.21 -6.49 -8.91
CA TYR A 52 6.85 -6.70 -7.51
C TYR A 52 5.93 -5.58 -7.03
N ILE A 53 5.27 -5.84 -5.90
CA ILE A 53 4.53 -4.82 -5.16
C ILE A 53 5.29 -4.55 -3.86
N GLU A 54 5.75 -3.33 -3.66
CA GLU A 54 6.27 -2.90 -2.36
C GLU A 54 5.16 -2.17 -1.60
N PHE A 55 4.91 -2.65 -0.37
CA PHE A 55 3.97 -2.06 0.55
C PHE A 55 4.73 -1.23 1.59
N ILE A 56 4.47 0.07 1.64
CA ILE A 56 5.17 1.03 2.48
C ILE A 56 4.19 1.60 3.51
N THR A 57 4.48 1.44 4.80
CA THR A 57 3.71 2.12 5.86
C THR A 57 4.47 3.40 6.27
N SER A 58 3.83 4.57 6.12
CA SER A 58 4.47 5.87 6.35
C SER A 58 3.46 6.90 6.87
N PRO A 59 3.59 7.40 8.11
CA PRO A 59 4.53 6.99 9.14
C PRO A 59 4.39 5.52 9.48
N ASN A 60 5.53 4.90 9.80
CA ASN A 60 5.57 3.50 10.15
C ASN A 60 5.02 3.23 11.56
N ASN A 61 4.50 2.02 11.76
CA ASN A 61 4.08 1.49 13.06
C ASN A 61 5.09 0.41 13.48
N PRO A 62 5.70 0.44 14.68
CA PRO A 62 5.39 1.32 15.82
C PRO A 62 6.25 2.59 15.95
N ASP A 63 7.33 2.74 15.16
CA ASP A 63 8.35 3.78 15.38
C ASP A 63 7.97 5.20 14.92
N GLY A 64 6.88 5.38 14.18
CA GLY A 64 6.42 6.68 13.68
C GLY A 64 7.30 7.27 12.58
N VAL A 65 8.25 6.50 12.04
CA VAL A 65 9.23 7.02 11.07
C VAL A 65 8.59 7.16 9.68
N ILE A 66 8.81 8.30 9.02
CA ILE A 66 8.44 8.47 7.61
C ILE A 66 9.31 7.54 6.76
N ARG A 67 8.66 6.63 6.03
CA ARG A 67 9.32 5.66 5.15
C ARG A 67 9.09 6.00 3.68
N LYS A 68 10.03 5.53 2.87
CA LYS A 68 10.02 5.49 1.41
C LYS A 68 10.24 4.05 0.96
N HIS A 69 10.02 3.77 -0.31
CA HIS A 69 10.39 2.49 -0.91
C HIS A 69 11.90 2.23 -0.75
N VAL A 70 12.29 0.98 -0.63
CA VAL A 70 13.70 0.57 -0.43
C VAL A 70 14.20 -0.41 -1.49
N VAL A 71 13.29 -1.03 -2.26
CA VAL A 71 13.69 -1.91 -3.35
C VAL A 71 14.03 -1.05 -4.57
N ASN A 72 15.25 -1.19 -5.09
CA ASN A 72 15.66 -0.57 -6.34
C ASN A 72 15.39 -1.55 -7.49
N GLY A 73 14.24 -1.41 -8.16
CA GLY A 73 13.89 -2.26 -9.30
C GLY A 73 13.09 -1.53 -10.38
N ASP A 74 13.16 -2.03 -11.61
CA ASP A 74 12.64 -1.32 -12.80
C ASP A 74 11.12 -1.48 -13.00
N GLN A 75 10.49 -2.42 -12.30
CA GLN A 75 9.07 -2.78 -12.45
C GLN A 75 8.33 -2.67 -11.11
N GLU A 76 8.50 -1.53 -10.44
CA GLU A 76 7.91 -1.28 -9.12
C GLU A 76 6.41 -0.95 -9.19
N LYS A 77 5.66 -1.52 -8.26
CA LYS A 77 4.28 -1.10 -7.94
C LYS A 77 4.23 -0.74 -6.46
N LEU A 78 4.07 0.54 -6.15
CA LEU A 78 4.14 1.02 -4.78
C LEU A 78 2.75 1.24 -4.19
N ILE A 79 2.52 0.71 -2.99
CA ILE A 79 1.33 1.02 -2.18
C ILE A 79 1.79 1.72 -0.90
N TYR A 80 1.39 2.97 -0.72
CA TYR A 80 1.64 3.70 0.52
C TYR A 80 0.43 3.60 1.45
N ASP A 81 0.61 2.98 2.60
CA ASP A 81 -0.31 3.08 3.74
C ASP A 81 0.03 4.32 4.58
N LEU A 82 -0.84 5.31 4.45
CA LEU A 82 -0.78 6.61 5.08
C LEU A 82 -1.80 6.73 6.22
N ALA A 83 -2.17 5.60 6.85
CA ALA A 83 -3.09 5.58 7.99
C ALA A 83 -2.70 6.57 9.10
N TYR A 84 -1.40 6.74 9.37
CA TYR A 84 -0.88 7.65 10.37
C TYR A 84 -0.38 8.99 9.79
N TYR A 85 -0.56 9.28 8.49
CA TYR A 85 -0.08 10.54 7.90
C TYR A 85 -1.03 11.70 8.19
N TRP A 86 -1.15 12.03 9.47
CA TRP A 86 -2.00 13.09 10.01
C TRP A 86 -1.23 13.93 11.03
N PRO A 87 -1.57 15.23 11.21
CA PRO A 87 -0.84 16.15 12.09
C PRO A 87 -0.62 15.66 13.53
N GLN A 88 -1.52 14.83 14.08
CA GLN A 88 -1.38 14.27 15.43
C GLN A 88 -0.30 13.19 15.56
N TYR A 89 0.20 12.64 14.45
CA TYR A 89 1.24 11.59 14.46
C TYR A 89 2.54 12.05 13.80
N THR A 90 2.47 12.97 12.84
CA THR A 90 3.65 13.44 12.11
C THR A 90 3.43 14.86 11.55
N ALA A 91 4.52 15.61 11.39
CA ALA A 91 4.47 16.92 10.75
C ALA A 91 4.19 16.78 9.25
N ILE A 92 3.19 17.50 8.74
CA ILE A 92 2.87 17.54 7.32
C ILE A 92 3.69 18.66 6.66
N THR A 93 4.87 18.32 6.16
CA THR A 93 5.78 19.28 5.51
C THR A 93 5.49 19.45 4.02
N ILE A 94 4.98 18.40 3.38
CA ILE A 94 4.57 18.40 1.97
C ILE A 94 3.32 17.51 1.75
N PRO A 95 2.50 17.78 0.72
CA PRO A 95 1.43 16.87 0.32
C PRO A 95 2.01 15.52 -0.12
N ALA A 96 1.40 14.41 0.33
CA ALA A 96 1.75 13.09 -0.15
C ALA A 96 1.41 12.97 -1.66
N ASN A 97 2.33 12.42 -2.44
CA ASN A 97 2.19 12.31 -3.90
C ASN A 97 2.74 10.97 -4.39
N HIS A 98 1.92 9.93 -4.22
CA HIS A 98 2.22 8.57 -4.67
C HIS A 98 1.06 8.02 -5.52
N ASP A 99 1.35 7.03 -6.36
CA ASP A 99 0.38 6.48 -7.31
C ASP A 99 -0.78 5.75 -6.62
N VAL A 100 -0.51 5.04 -5.52
CA VAL A 100 -1.55 4.40 -4.69
C VAL A 100 -1.31 4.76 -3.23
N MET A 101 -2.27 5.48 -2.66
CA MET A 101 -2.25 5.92 -1.27
C MET A 101 -3.49 5.39 -0.54
N LEU A 102 -3.29 4.75 0.60
CA LEU A 102 -4.33 4.23 1.47
C LEU A 102 -4.43 5.07 2.73
N PHE A 103 -5.66 5.37 3.14
CA PHE A 103 -5.97 6.11 4.34
C PHE A 103 -7.12 5.44 5.10
N THR A 104 -7.25 5.77 6.38
CA THR A 104 -8.35 5.30 7.23
C THR A 104 -8.83 6.39 8.17
N ILE A 105 -10.14 6.44 8.41
CA ILE A 105 -10.69 7.36 9.42
C ILE A 105 -10.39 6.89 10.84
N SER A 106 -10.07 5.61 11.05
CA SER A 106 -9.82 5.05 12.38
C SER A 106 -8.68 5.73 13.10
N LYS A 107 -7.64 6.13 12.37
CA LYS A 107 -6.47 6.86 12.89
C LYS A 107 -6.61 8.37 12.70
N CYS A 108 -7.35 8.81 11.69
CA CYS A 108 -7.66 10.23 11.50
C CYS A 108 -8.52 10.81 12.63
N THR A 109 -9.62 10.13 13.00
CA THR A 109 -10.67 10.66 13.90
C THR A 109 -10.99 9.76 15.10
N GLY A 110 -10.27 8.65 15.28
CA GLY A 110 -10.50 7.70 16.38
C GLY A 110 -11.69 6.74 16.16
N HIS A 111 -12.40 6.82 15.02
CA HIS A 111 -13.57 6.00 14.74
C HIS A 111 -13.21 4.62 14.15
N ALA A 112 -12.53 3.80 14.95
CA ALA A 112 -12.13 2.44 14.53
C ALA A 112 -13.34 1.53 14.22
N GLY A 113 -14.44 1.70 14.96
CA GLY A 113 -15.67 0.91 14.79
C GLY A 113 -16.43 1.16 13.48
N SER A 114 -16.19 2.30 12.81
CA SER A 114 -16.85 2.62 11.54
C SER A 114 -16.29 1.83 10.35
N ARG A 115 -15.07 1.31 10.47
CA ARG A 115 -14.42 0.47 9.43
C ARG A 115 -14.31 1.13 8.04
N ILE A 116 -14.25 2.47 7.99
CA ILE A 116 -14.13 3.23 6.73
C ILE A 116 -12.65 3.45 6.40
N GLY A 117 -12.28 3.06 5.18
CA GLY A 117 -11.01 3.38 4.55
C GLY A 117 -11.22 4.00 3.17
N PHE A 118 -10.20 4.69 2.68
CA PHE A 118 -10.22 5.23 1.32
C PHE A 118 -8.87 5.09 0.64
N LYS A 119 -8.94 4.94 -0.68
CA LYS A 119 -7.78 4.85 -1.58
C LYS A 119 -7.81 6.05 -2.51
N VAL A 120 -6.70 6.76 -2.59
CA VAL A 120 -6.46 7.74 -3.65
C VAL A 120 -5.49 7.11 -4.64
N SER A 121 -5.85 7.13 -5.92
CA SER A 121 -4.96 6.65 -6.98
C SER A 121 -4.75 7.69 -8.06
N VAL A 122 -3.50 7.82 -8.51
CA VAL A 122 -3.09 8.71 -9.59
C VAL A 122 -2.75 7.86 -10.80
N THR A 123 -3.29 8.23 -11.97
CA THR A 123 -2.96 7.58 -13.24
C THR A 123 -2.56 8.65 -14.23
N ASN A 124 -1.35 8.52 -14.78
CA ASN A 124 -0.83 9.43 -15.79
C ASN A 124 -1.02 8.81 -17.18
N SER A 125 -1.62 9.56 -18.09
CA SER A 125 -1.56 9.32 -19.52
C SER A 125 -0.63 10.34 -20.17
N THR A 126 -0.29 10.15 -21.45
CA THR A 126 0.57 11.06 -22.21
C THR A 126 0.05 12.50 -22.25
N THR A 127 -1.25 12.71 -22.01
CA THR A 127 -1.90 14.01 -22.14
C THR A 127 -2.56 14.51 -20.85
N GLN A 128 -2.81 13.64 -19.87
CA GLN A 128 -3.59 14.01 -18.68
C GLN A 128 -3.24 13.16 -17.46
N THR A 129 -3.31 13.79 -16.29
CA THR A 129 -3.28 13.10 -15.00
C THR A 129 -4.70 12.97 -14.44
N TYR A 130 -5.08 11.76 -14.06
CA TYR A 130 -6.35 11.46 -13.40
C TYR A 130 -6.10 11.13 -11.93
N ARG A 131 -6.97 11.64 -11.05
CA ARG A 131 -7.01 11.26 -9.64
C ARG A 131 -8.36 10.60 -9.35
N SER A 132 -8.34 9.43 -8.73
CA SER A 132 -9.53 8.70 -8.32
C SER A 132 -9.56 8.53 -6.81
N LEU A 133 -10.76 8.60 -6.22
CA LEU A 133 -11.02 8.31 -4.82
C LEU A 133 -11.97 7.11 -4.75
N GLN A 134 -11.56 6.07 -4.04
CA GLN A 134 -12.39 4.90 -3.77
C GLN A 134 -12.59 4.76 -2.26
N ILE A 135 -13.84 4.74 -1.81
CA ILE A 135 -14.21 4.56 -0.39
C ILE A 135 -14.63 3.10 -0.19
N SER A 136 -14.26 2.52 0.94
CA SER A 136 -14.61 1.15 1.29
C SER A 136 -14.94 1.05 2.78
N ILE A 137 -15.91 0.19 3.10
CA ILE A 137 -16.23 -0.26 4.45
C ILE A 137 -15.71 -1.70 4.57
N SER A 138 -14.82 -1.98 5.53
CA SER A 138 -14.27 -3.32 5.72
C SER A 138 -15.14 -4.16 6.66
N ASN A 139 -15.74 -5.24 6.16
CA ASN A 139 -16.61 -6.16 6.92
C ASN A 139 -15.89 -7.32 7.64
N LEU A 140 -14.56 -7.27 7.79
CA LEU A 140 -13.81 -8.35 8.45
C LEU A 140 -13.58 -8.06 9.93
N LEU A 141 -14.20 -8.88 10.78
CA LEU A 141 -13.67 -9.30 12.09
C LEU A 141 -12.47 -10.22 11.87
#